data_AF-A0A975PFV5-F1
#
_entry.id   AF-A0A975PFV5-F1
#
_cell.length_a   1.000
_cell.length_b   1.000
_cell.length_c   1.000
_cell.angle_alpha   90.00
_cell.angle_beta   90.00
_cell.angle_gamma   90.00
#
_symmetry.space_group_name_H-M   'P 1'
#
loop_
_entity.id
_entity.type
_entity.pdbx_description
1 polymer ?
#
loop_
_entity_poly.entity_id
_entity_poly.type
_entity_poly.pdbx_seq_one_letter_code
_entity_poly.pdbx_strand_id
1 'polypeptide(L)'
;MKKLAVLATFAVLTGMASADIQAPPQSQYTSIRKLGRGLSNILYGVMEIPEQMVRKQDDLGRKAEWSYGAVDGTNRALKRLGYGFYEVFTFTCPTYRGTFKPPYQRCGEDNRIQMNVADGLSEFPPELGFETSFRYSRTQTF
;
A
#
# COMPACT_ATOMS: atom_id res chain seq x y z
N MET A 1 -38.37 22.20 2.30
CA MET A 1 -37.12 22.29 1.52
C MET A 1 -35.96 21.46 2.08
N LYS A 2 -35.71 21.42 3.40
CA LYS A 2 -34.59 20.64 3.99
C LYS A 2 -34.63 19.12 3.73
N LYS A 3 -35.82 18.49 3.74
CA LYS A 3 -35.96 17.04 3.53
C LYS A 3 -35.60 16.58 2.10
N LEU A 4 -35.86 17.42 1.10
CA LEU A 4 -35.49 17.16 -0.30
C LEU A 4 -33.99 17.27 -0.52
N ALA A 5 -33.32 18.21 0.15
CA ALA A 5 -31.86 18.32 0.09
C ALA A 5 -31.15 17.10 0.72
N VAL A 6 -31.71 16.53 1.80
CA VAL A 6 -31.17 15.31 2.43
C VAL A 6 -31.38 14.07 1.54
N LEU A 7 -32.54 13.97 0.88
CA LEU A 7 -32.81 12.86 -0.04
C LEU A 7 -31.95 12.92 -1.31
N ALA A 8 -31.72 14.12 -1.85
CA ALA A 8 -30.85 14.32 -3.01
C ALA A 8 -29.39 14.01 -2.68
N THR A 9 -28.91 14.37 -1.50
CA THR A 9 -27.55 14.03 -1.05
C THR A 9 -27.38 12.52 -0.84
N PHE A 10 -28.38 11.83 -0.29
CA PHE A 10 -28.33 10.38 -0.13
C PHE A 10 -28.34 9.63 -1.48
N ALA A 11 -29.12 10.09 -2.46
CA ALA A 11 -29.19 9.48 -3.78
C ALA A 11 -27.90 9.66 -4.60
N VAL A 12 -27.20 10.78 -4.42
CA VAL A 12 -25.87 10.99 -5.02
C VAL A 12 -24.83 10.06 -4.40
N LEU A 13 -24.94 9.77 -3.10
CA LEU A 13 -24.00 8.90 -2.39
C LEU A 13 -24.16 7.40 -2.71
N THR A 14 -25.35 6.94 -3.13
CA THR A 14 -25.63 5.52 -3.35
C THR A 14 -25.55 5.06 -4.81
N GLY A 15 -25.41 5.98 -5.77
CA GLY A 15 -25.48 5.69 -7.21
C GLY A 15 -24.21 5.12 -7.86
N MET A 16 -23.11 4.95 -7.14
CA MET A 16 -21.82 4.53 -7.70
C MET A 16 -21.50 3.07 -7.38
N ALA A 17 -22.32 2.14 -7.86
CA ALA A 17 -22.00 0.71 -7.83
C ALA A 17 -22.07 0.14 -9.25
N SER A 18 -20.98 0.33 -10.01
CA SER A 18 -20.74 -0.40 -11.25
C SER A 18 -19.90 -1.63 -10.91
N ALA A 19 -20.43 -2.83 -11.13
CA ALA A 19 -19.70 -4.08 -10.94
C ALA A 19 -19.55 -4.77 -12.31
N ASP A 20 -18.31 -4.86 -12.80
CA ASP A 20 -17.92 -5.60 -14.00
C ASP A 20 -17.34 -6.97 -13.59
N ILE A 21 -17.98 -8.06 -14.05
CA ILE A 21 -17.65 -9.45 -13.70
C ILE A 21 -16.43 -9.96 -14.51
N GLN A 22 -16.06 -9.30 -15.61
CA GLN A 22 -14.94 -9.70 -16.48
C GLN A 22 -13.80 -8.68 -16.53
N ALA A 23 -13.67 -7.86 -15.49
CA ALA A 23 -12.62 -6.85 -15.45
C ALA A 23 -11.22 -7.50 -15.49
N PRO A 24 -10.35 -7.13 -16.46
CA PRO A 24 -8.99 -7.66 -16.52
C PRO A 24 -8.26 -7.28 -15.22
N PRO A 25 -7.26 -8.05 -14.75
CA PRO A 25 -6.56 -7.76 -13.48
C PRO A 25 -5.94 -6.36 -13.44
N GLN A 26 -5.64 -5.79 -14.62
CA GLN A 26 -5.11 -4.44 -14.77
C GLN A 26 -6.15 -3.33 -14.53
N SER A 27 -7.45 -3.63 -14.62
CA SER A 27 -8.55 -2.67 -14.35
C SER A 27 -8.51 -2.11 -12.94
N GLN A 28 -7.91 -2.85 -12.00
CA GLN A 28 -7.80 -2.43 -10.62
C GLN A 28 -6.81 -1.27 -10.43
N TYR A 29 -5.92 -1.01 -11.39
CA TYR A 29 -4.95 0.07 -11.35
C TYR A 29 -5.52 1.31 -12.04
N THR A 30 -6.16 2.16 -11.24
CA THR A 30 -6.75 3.43 -11.69
C THR A 30 -5.91 4.62 -11.22
N SER A 31 -6.13 5.79 -11.82
CA SER A 31 -5.54 7.07 -11.38
C SER A 31 -5.86 7.38 -9.92
N ILE A 32 -7.07 7.05 -9.47
CA ILE A 32 -7.51 7.23 -8.08
C ILE A 32 -6.79 6.27 -7.13
N ARG A 33 -6.58 5.00 -7.51
CA ARG A 33 -5.79 4.07 -6.70
C ARG A 33 -4.34 4.53 -6.59
N LYS A 34 -3.78 5.07 -7.67
CA LYS A 34 -2.44 5.68 -7.65
C LYS A 34 -2.38 6.89 -6.71
N LEU A 35 -3.38 7.77 -6.72
CA LEU A 35 -3.47 8.87 -5.77
C LEU A 35 -3.55 8.36 -4.32
N GLY A 36 -4.42 7.38 -4.06
CA GLY A 36 -4.60 6.78 -2.74
C GLY A 36 -3.31 6.12 -2.23
N ARG A 37 -2.59 5.41 -3.10
CA ARG A 37 -1.27 4.84 -2.80
C ARG A 37 -0.22 5.93 -2.51
N GLY A 38 -0.20 6.99 -3.31
CA GLY A 38 0.68 8.13 -3.10
C GLY A 38 0.46 8.80 -1.73
N LEU A 39 -0.80 9.09 -1.39
CA LEU A 39 -1.17 9.64 -0.08
C LEU A 39 -0.85 8.68 1.07
N SER A 40 -1.15 7.39 0.91
CA SER A 40 -0.86 6.36 1.91
C SER A 40 0.64 6.25 2.18
N ASN A 41 1.48 6.28 1.15
CA ASN A 41 2.93 6.30 1.30
C ASN A 41 3.45 7.53 2.06
N ILE A 42 2.84 8.70 1.88
CA ILE A 42 3.23 9.92 2.61
C ILE A 42 2.82 9.82 4.08
N LEU A 43 1.59 9.41 4.35
CA LEU A 43 1.02 9.40 5.71
C LEU A 43 1.54 8.22 6.56
N TYR A 44 1.66 7.05 5.94
CA TYR A 44 1.93 5.79 6.62
C TYR A 44 3.25 5.13 6.19
N GLY A 45 4.04 5.76 5.31
CA GLY A 45 5.35 5.23 4.92
C GLY A 45 6.33 5.07 6.09
N VAL A 46 6.17 5.87 7.16
CA VAL A 46 6.98 5.79 8.39
C VAL A 46 6.81 4.45 9.13
N MET A 47 5.69 3.74 8.91
CA MET A 47 5.40 2.46 9.58
C MET A 47 6.37 1.35 9.18
N GLU A 48 7.12 1.51 8.08
CA GLU A 48 8.22 0.61 7.70
C GLU A 48 9.32 0.54 8.77
N ILE A 49 9.57 1.60 9.52
CA ILE A 49 10.65 1.61 10.53
C ILE A 49 10.38 0.61 11.66
N PRO A 50 9.29 0.75 12.45
CA PRO A 50 8.99 -0.20 13.51
C PRO A 50 8.74 -1.61 12.97
N GLU A 51 8.11 -1.74 11.80
CA GLU A 51 7.82 -3.04 11.22
C GLU A 51 9.09 -3.81 10.85
N GLN A 52 10.06 -3.17 10.18
CA GLN A 52 11.32 -3.84 9.88
C GLN A 52 12.14 -4.13 11.14
N MET A 53 12.08 -3.28 12.16
CA MET A 53 12.75 -3.55 13.45
C MET A 53 12.24 -4.85 14.08
N VAL A 54 10.93 -4.99 14.25
CA VAL A 54 10.32 -6.21 14.84
C VAL A 54 10.60 -7.44 13.97
N ARG A 55 10.44 -7.33 12.65
CA ARG A 55 10.74 -8.45 11.74
C ARG A 55 12.19 -8.90 11.81
N LYS A 56 13.15 -7.97 11.79
CA LYS A 56 14.58 -8.33 11.90
C LYS A 56 14.95 -8.81 13.31
N GLN A 57 14.21 -8.39 14.33
CA GLN A 57 14.35 -8.95 15.67
C GLN A 57 13.95 -10.42 15.70
N ASP A 58 12.83 -10.78 15.08
CA ASP A 58 12.34 -12.16 15.02
C ASP A 58 13.27 -13.05 14.18
N ASP A 59 13.74 -12.55 13.02
CA ASP A 59 14.59 -13.32 12.10
C ASP A 59 16.05 -13.46 12.55
N LEU A 60 16.64 -12.38 13.09
CA LEU A 60 18.09 -12.22 13.27
C LEU A 60 18.49 -11.80 14.70
N GLY A 61 17.51 -11.57 15.57
CA GLY A 61 17.72 -11.20 16.97
C GLY A 61 17.84 -9.68 17.23
N ARG A 62 17.81 -9.33 18.52
CA ARG A 62 17.71 -7.94 19.02
C ARG A 62 18.86 -7.00 18.62
N LYS A 63 20.00 -7.53 18.19
CA LYS A 63 21.13 -6.71 17.68
C LYS A 63 20.91 -6.31 16.23
N ALA A 64 20.30 -7.17 15.43
CA ALA A 64 19.95 -6.87 14.04
C ALA A 64 18.78 -5.87 13.96
N GLU A 65 17.86 -5.89 14.92
CA GLU A 65 16.78 -4.89 15.06
C GLU A 65 17.29 -3.45 15.00
N TRP A 66 18.14 -3.06 15.96
CA TRP A 66 18.63 -1.69 16.12
C TRP A 66 19.69 -1.28 15.09
N SER A 67 20.29 -2.24 14.41
CA SER A 67 21.29 -1.98 13.37
C SER A 67 20.66 -2.09 11.99
N TYR A 68 20.51 -3.32 11.49
CA TYR A 68 20.00 -3.60 10.16
C TYR A 68 18.52 -3.21 9.99
N GLY A 69 17.66 -3.58 10.94
CA GLY A 69 16.21 -3.32 10.87
C GLY A 69 15.88 -1.82 10.85
N ALA A 70 16.49 -1.05 11.75
CA ALA A 70 16.30 0.40 11.81
C ALA A 70 16.78 1.11 10.52
N VAL A 71 17.95 0.72 9.99
CA VAL A 71 18.50 1.31 8.76
C VAL A 71 17.68 0.92 7.53
N ASP A 72 17.32 -0.36 7.38
CA ASP A 72 16.51 -0.84 6.26
C ASP A 72 15.10 -0.23 6.28
N GLY A 73 14.45 -0.23 7.45
CA GLY A 73 13.15 0.41 7.65
C GLY A 73 13.17 1.90 7.32
N THR A 74 14.22 2.62 7.70
CA THR A 74 14.38 4.04 7.35
C THR A 74 14.57 4.25 5.84
N ASN A 75 15.39 3.41 5.19
CA ASN A 75 15.57 3.45 3.74
C ASN A 75 14.25 3.23 2.99
N ARG A 76 13.48 2.23 3.42
CA ARG A 76 12.14 1.92 2.89
C ARG A 76 11.16 3.06 3.10
N ALA A 77 11.13 3.67 4.29
CA ALA A 77 10.28 4.81 4.60
C ALA A 77 10.59 6.02 3.68
N LEU A 78 11.88 6.33 3.46
CA LEU A 78 12.29 7.40 2.54
C LEU A 78 11.91 7.11 1.08
N LYS A 79 12.08 5.88 0.62
CA LYS A 79 11.64 5.46 -0.72
C LYS A 79 10.13 5.62 -0.88
N ARG A 80 9.34 5.17 0.11
CA ARG A 80 7.88 5.36 0.11
C ARG A 80 7.51 6.83 0.05
N LEU A 81 8.13 7.66 0.87
CA LEU A 81 7.86 9.10 0.86
C LEU A 81 8.18 9.73 -0.50
N GLY A 82 9.31 9.37 -1.12
CA GLY A 82 9.66 9.81 -2.48
C GLY A 82 8.65 9.38 -3.54
N TYR A 83 8.26 8.10 -3.56
CA TYR A 83 7.21 7.60 -4.44
C TYR A 83 5.85 8.23 -4.14
N GLY A 84 5.57 8.52 -2.87
CA GLY A 84 4.35 9.16 -2.41
C GLY A 84 4.15 10.52 -3.06
N PHE A 85 5.15 11.40 -2.94
CA PHE A 85 5.11 12.70 -3.62
C PHE A 85 5.05 12.55 -5.14
N TYR A 86 5.88 11.68 -5.72
CA TYR A 86 5.86 11.43 -7.16
C TYR A 86 4.48 11.00 -7.67
N GLU A 87 3.83 10.06 -6.99
CA GLU A 87 2.53 9.54 -7.40
C GLU A 87 1.40 10.54 -7.17
N VAL A 88 1.45 11.34 -6.09
CA VAL A 88 0.49 12.42 -5.84
C VAL A 88 0.56 13.50 -6.93
N PHE A 89 1.76 13.90 -7.38
CA PHE A 89 1.87 14.89 -8.45
C PHE A 89 1.56 14.34 -9.84
N THR A 90 1.81 13.05 -10.07
CA THR A 90 1.64 12.42 -11.39
C THR A 90 0.40 11.51 -11.48
N PHE A 91 -0.56 11.60 -10.55
CA PHE A 91 -1.63 10.61 -10.40
C PHE A 91 -2.53 10.49 -11.64
N THR A 92 -2.66 11.56 -12.43
CA THR A 92 -3.41 11.59 -13.70
C THR A 92 -2.66 10.94 -14.85
N CYS A 93 -1.34 10.81 -14.75
CA CYS A 93 -0.48 10.27 -15.79
C CYS A 93 -0.14 8.79 -15.54
N PRO A 94 -0.21 7.92 -16.56
CA PRO A 94 0.26 6.55 -16.47
C PRO A 94 1.79 6.52 -16.50
N THR A 95 2.40 6.33 -15.33
CA THR A 95 3.86 6.49 -15.14
C THR A 95 4.66 5.20 -15.26
N TYR A 96 4.01 4.04 -15.17
CA TYR A 96 4.73 2.76 -15.19
C TYR A 96 4.23 1.89 -16.35
N ARG A 97 5.09 1.72 -17.37
CA ARG A 97 4.78 0.94 -18.59
C ARG A 97 3.47 1.33 -19.26
N GLY A 98 3.12 2.63 -19.24
CA GLY A 98 1.83 3.10 -19.77
C GLY A 98 0.61 2.73 -18.91
N THR A 99 0.81 2.42 -17.62
CA THR A 99 -0.23 2.03 -16.67
C THR A 99 -0.11 2.77 -15.34
N PHE A 100 -1.11 2.62 -14.46
CA PHE A 100 -1.12 3.14 -13.07
C PHE A 100 -0.56 2.13 -12.03
N LYS A 101 0.05 1.05 -12.50
CA LYS A 101 0.70 0.03 -11.67
C LYS A 101 1.89 0.66 -10.89
N PRO A 102 2.18 0.24 -9.65
CA PRO A 102 3.26 0.84 -8.87
C PRO A 102 4.63 0.61 -9.55
N PRO A 103 5.56 1.59 -9.47
CA PRO A 103 6.88 1.49 -10.10
C PRO A 103 7.93 0.76 -9.24
N TYR A 104 7.51 0.01 -8.22
CA TYR A 104 8.42 -0.66 -7.28
C TYR A 104 9.11 -1.85 -7.98
N GLN A 105 10.28 -1.63 -8.58
CA GLN A 105 11.04 -2.71 -9.22
C GLN A 105 11.73 -3.60 -8.18
N ARG A 106 11.39 -4.91 -8.21
CA ARG A 106 11.97 -6.06 -7.47
C ARG A 106 11.85 -5.98 -5.93
N CYS A 107 11.12 -6.81 -5.20
CA CYS A 107 10.34 -8.03 -5.48
C CYS A 107 9.00 -7.98 -4.70
N GLY A 108 8.06 -8.88 -5.02
CA GLY A 108 6.76 -8.96 -4.34
C GLY A 108 5.55 -8.52 -5.19
N GLU A 109 5.71 -8.41 -6.50
CA GLU A 109 4.58 -8.16 -7.39
C GLU A 109 4.19 -9.45 -8.13
N ASP A 110 3.16 -10.11 -7.61
CA ASP A 110 2.08 -10.81 -8.35
C ASP A 110 1.48 -11.87 -7.43
N ASN A 111 0.33 -11.55 -6.83
CA ASN A 111 -0.68 -12.52 -6.32
C ASN A 111 -0.21 -13.64 -5.37
N ARG A 112 1.04 -13.59 -4.89
CA ARG A 112 1.62 -14.49 -3.90
C ARG A 112 2.19 -13.62 -2.80
N ILE A 113 1.42 -13.51 -1.72
CA ILE A 113 1.82 -12.94 -0.43
C ILE A 113 2.77 -13.93 0.29
N GLN A 114 3.66 -14.57 -0.46
CA GLN A 114 4.89 -15.16 0.04
C GLN A 114 5.98 -14.23 -0.49
N MET A 115 5.95 -13.04 0.11
CA MET A 115 6.87 -11.95 -0.07
C MET A 115 8.27 -12.50 0.27
N ASN A 116 9.21 -12.48 -0.67
CA ASN A 116 10.61 -12.53 -0.29
C ASN A 116 10.87 -11.24 0.50
N VAL A 117 10.89 -11.35 1.82
CA VAL A 117 10.94 -10.23 2.78
C VAL A 117 12.23 -9.41 2.66
N ALA A 118 13.24 -9.94 1.96
CA ALA A 118 14.49 -9.25 1.69
C ALA A 118 14.37 -8.18 0.60
N ASP A 119 13.31 -8.20 -0.22
CA ASP A 119 13.41 -7.66 -1.56
C ASP A 119 12.08 -7.01 -1.98
N GLY A 120 12.00 -5.66 -1.93
CA GLY A 120 10.91 -4.84 -2.49
C GLY A 120 9.92 -4.21 -1.50
N LEU A 121 9.11 -3.27 -2.01
CA LEU A 121 8.05 -2.56 -1.28
C LEU A 121 6.67 -3.12 -1.67
N SER A 122 5.81 -3.35 -0.68
CA SER A 122 4.39 -3.64 -0.92
C SER A 122 3.66 -2.43 -1.51
N GLU A 123 2.54 -2.67 -2.20
CA GLU A 123 1.74 -1.62 -2.83
C GLU A 123 1.41 -0.49 -1.84
N PHE A 124 0.86 -0.87 -0.68
CA PHE A 124 0.57 0.02 0.44
C PHE A 124 1.56 -0.21 1.59
N PRO A 125 1.81 0.79 2.45
CA PRO A 125 2.63 0.62 3.65
C PRO A 125 2.11 -0.48 4.58
N PRO A 126 2.99 -1.08 5.39
CA PRO A 126 2.60 -2.11 6.34
C PRO A 126 1.70 -1.56 7.46
N GLU A 127 0.83 -2.41 7.97
CA GLU A 127 -0.01 -2.14 9.14
C GLU A 127 0.64 -2.76 10.37
N LEU A 128 0.70 -2.04 11.49
CA LEU A 128 1.31 -2.58 12.71
C LEU A 128 0.37 -3.51 13.43
N GLY A 129 0.74 -4.80 13.48
CA GLY A 129 0.11 -5.83 14.31
C GLY A 129 -1.24 -6.34 13.80
N PHE A 130 -2.14 -5.48 13.31
CA PHE A 130 -3.44 -5.87 12.79
C PHE A 130 -3.52 -5.63 11.28
N GLU A 131 -3.08 -6.62 10.50
CA GLU A 131 -3.09 -6.55 9.02
C GLU A 131 -4.50 -6.84 8.47
N THR A 132 -5.26 -5.78 8.20
CA THR A 132 -6.60 -5.81 7.62
C THR A 132 -6.60 -6.17 6.14
N SER A 133 -5.45 -6.08 5.47
CA SER A 133 -5.31 -6.40 4.05
C SER A 133 -5.52 -7.88 3.73
N PHE A 134 -5.35 -8.77 4.71
CA PHE A 134 -5.48 -10.21 4.51
C PHE A 134 -6.89 -10.70 4.81
N ARG A 135 -7.49 -11.42 3.86
CA ARG A 135 -8.84 -12.00 3.99
C ARG A 135 -8.89 -13.22 4.93
N TYR A 136 -7.73 -13.72 5.37
CA TYR A 136 -7.61 -14.91 6.21
C TYR A 136 -6.67 -14.63 7.39
N SER A 137 -6.94 -15.29 8.52
CA SER A 137 -6.05 -15.23 9.69
C SER A 137 -4.68 -15.81 9.33
N ARG A 138 -3.62 -15.05 9.59
CA ARG A 138 -2.25 -15.50 9.45
C ARG A 138 -1.67 -15.60 10.85
N THR A 139 -1.37 -16.83 11.28
CA THR A 139 -0.48 -17.03 12.42
C THR A 139 0.94 -16.90 11.90
N GLN A 140 1.71 -15.97 12.44
CA GLN A 140 3.16 -15.95 12.26
C GLN A 140 3.72 -17.18 12.99
N THR A 141 4.01 -18.25 12.26
CA THR A 141 4.70 -19.41 12.81
C THR A 141 6.18 -19.08 12.89
N PHE A 142 6.72 -19.18 14.11
CA PHE A 142 8.12 -18.93 14.50
C PHE A 142 9.14 -19.68 13.64
#